data_AF-A0A0J6VNJ5-F1
#
_entry.id   AF-A0A0J6VNJ5-F1
#
_cell.length_a   1.000
_cell.length_b   1.000
_cell.length_c   1.000
_cell.angle_alpha   90.00
_cell.angle_beta   90.00
_cell.angle_gamma   90.00
#
_symmetry.space_group_name_H-M   'P 1'
#
loop_
_entity.id
_entity.type
_entity.pdbx_description
1 polymer ?
#
loop_
_entity_poly.entity_id
_entity_poly.type
_entity_poly.pdbx_seq_one_letter_code
_entity_poly.pdbx_strand_id
1 'polypeptide(L)' 'MLFDGEVTGVRVEPTRQLPGLRAAVETGRWRPRRWVAGRAAQLGTTGAQVVRDGAPGPRPVRRSTFYRHTQGWLRVGRR' A
#
# COMPACT_ATOMS: atom_id res chain seq x y z
N MET A 1 -8.79 9.35 -6.64
CA MET A 1 -7.69 8.98 -7.54
C MET A 1 -6.37 9.37 -6.87
N LEU A 2 -5.35 8.51 -6.89
CA LEU A 2 -4.07 8.76 -6.19
C LEU A 2 -3.05 9.48 -7.09
N PHE A 3 -2.95 9.06 -8.34
CA PHE A 3 -2.13 9.67 -9.39
C PHE A 3 -2.72 9.29 -10.75
N ASP A 4 -2.29 10.02 -11.78
CA ASP A 4 -2.43 9.67 -13.19
C ASP A 4 -1.05 9.80 -13.85
N GLY A 5 -0.74 8.93 -14.81
CA GLY A 5 0.57 8.90 -15.47
C GLY A 5 1.63 8.06 -14.77
N GLU A 6 2.91 8.43 -14.97
CA GLU A 6 4.07 7.64 -14.54
C GLU A 6 4.60 8.09 -13.18
N VAL A 7 4.83 7.11 -12.30
CA VAL A 7 5.41 7.32 -10.96
C VAL A 7 6.41 6.22 -10.65
N THR A 8 7.44 6.52 -9.87
CA THR A 8 8.46 5.54 -9.46
C THR A 8 7.93 4.48 -8.52
N GLY A 9 6.86 4.78 -7.78
CA GLY A 9 6.22 3.81 -6.90
C GLY A 9 5.08 4.40 -6.09
N VAL A 10 4.37 3.50 -5.40
CA VAL A 10 3.32 3.83 -4.45
C VAL A 10 3.61 3.12 -3.15
N ARG A 11 3.63 3.88 -2.05
CA ARG A 11 3.70 3.34 -0.70
C ARG A 11 2.28 3.11 -0.18
N VAL A 12 2.01 1.90 0.30
CA VAL A 12 0.74 1.54 0.95
C VAL A 12 1.04 1.15 2.39
N GLU A 13 0.27 1.68 3.34
CA GLU A 13 0.43 1.41 4.76
C GLU A 13 -0.91 1.12 5.43
N PRO A 14 -0.97 0.13 6.34
CA PRO A 14 -2.14 -0.05 7.20
C PRO A 14 -2.24 1.10 8.21
N THR A 15 -3.46 1.49 8.56
CA THR A 15 -3.73 2.50 9.59
C THR A 15 -4.59 1.90 10.70
N ARG A 16 -4.40 2.36 11.94
CA ARG A 16 -5.28 1.95 13.06
C ARG A 16 -6.67 2.58 12.95
N GLN A 17 -6.75 3.75 12.33
CA GLN A 17 -8.01 4.46 12.10
C GLN A 17 -8.67 3.95 10.82
N LEU A 18 -10.00 3.89 10.84
CA LEU A 18 -10.78 3.69 9.63
C LEU A 18 -10.51 4.85 8.64
N PRO A 19 -10.45 4.58 7.33
CA PRO A 19 -10.89 3.37 6.64
C PRO A 19 -9.91 2.18 6.61
N GLY A 20 -8.73 2.27 7.23
CA GLY A 20 -7.86 1.12 7.55
C GLY A 20 -6.61 0.95 6.70
N LEU A 21 -6.45 1.73 5.63
CA LEU A 21 -5.17 1.90 4.95
C LEU A 21 -5.02 3.33 4.39
N ARG A 22 -3.77 3.68 4.08
CA ARG A 22 -3.41 4.87 3.32
C ARG A 22 -2.42 4.53 2.22
N ALA A 23 -2.47 5.29 1.14
CA ALA A 23 -1.52 5.20 0.05
C ALA A 23 -0.97 6.57 -0.32
N ALA A 24 0.28 6.62 -0.77
CA ALA A 24 0.92 7.82 -1.29
C ALA A 24 1.86 7.47 -2.44
N VAL A 25 1.97 8.36 -3.42
CA VAL A 25 3.02 8.28 -4.43
C VAL A 25 4.38 8.47 -3.75
N GLU A 26 5.38 7.71 -4.19
CA GLU A 26 6.78 7.93 -3.84
C GLU A 26 7.21 9.32 -4.32
N THR A 27 7.56 10.18 -3.37
CA THR A 27 8.14 11.50 -3.64
C THR A 27 9.62 11.48 -3.34
N GLY A 28 10.40 12.38 -3.96
CA GLY A 28 11.83 12.49 -3.67
C GLY A 28 12.12 12.65 -2.17
N ARG A 29 13.34 12.26 -1.74
CA ARG A 29 13.74 12.09 -0.33
C ARG A 29 13.30 13.20 0.64
N TRP A 30 13.21 14.43 0.16
CA TRP A 30 12.91 15.63 0.97
C TRP A 30 11.49 16.18 0.80
N ARG A 31 10.64 15.55 -0.02
CA ARG A 31 9.28 16.01 -0.23
C ARG A 31 8.29 15.16 0.58
N PRO A 32 7.39 15.80 1.34
CA PRO A 32 6.38 15.07 2.10
C PRO A 32 5.44 14.31 1.15
N ARG A 33 5.11 13.08 1.54
CA ARG A 33 4.14 12.25 0.84
C ARG A 33 2.73 12.77 1.10
N ARG A 34 1.95 13.00 0.04
CA ARG A 34 0.51 13.27 0.17
C ARG A 34 -0.24 11.96 0.31
N TRP A 35 -0.66 11.66 1.53
CA TRP A 35 -1.41 10.44 1.84
C TRP A 35 -2.89 10.56 1.47
N VAL A 36 -3.44 9.47 0.94
CA VAL A 36 -4.87 9.30 0.70
C VAL A 36 -5.33 8.06 1.47
N ALA A 37 -6.33 8.21 2.34
CA ALA A 37 -6.89 7.11 3.11
C ALA A 37 -8.00 6.36 2.33
N GLY A 38 -8.11 5.05 2.55
CA GLY A 38 -9.14 4.22 1.91
C GLY A 38 -9.35 2.87 2.59
N ARG A 39 -10.32 2.09 2.08
CA ARG A 39 -10.48 0.67 2.46
C ARG A 39 -9.69 -0.28 1.55
N ALA A 40 -9.31 0.24 0.39
CA ALA A 40 -8.57 -0.45 -0.64
C ALA A 40 -7.59 0.52 -1.32
N ALA A 41 -6.41 0.03 -1.72
CA ALA A 41 -5.54 0.69 -2.69
C ALA A 41 -5.45 -0.19 -3.93
N GLN A 42 -5.85 0.35 -5.08
CA GLN A 42 -5.88 -0.37 -6.36
C GLN A 42 -4.89 0.28 -7.31
N LEU A 43 -4.10 -0.56 -7.99
CA LEU A 43 -3.14 -0.14 -8.99
C LEU A 43 -3.44 -0.85 -10.30
N GLY A 44 -3.54 -0.08 -11.39
CA GLY A 44 -3.47 -0.57 -12.76
C GLY A 44 -2.22 0.04 -13.41
N THR A 45 -1.41 -0.79 -14.06
CA THR A 45 -0.15 -0.38 -14.69
C THR A 45 0.22 -1.35 -15.82
N THR A 46 1.19 -0.96 -16.65
CA THR A 46 1.83 -1.85 -17.62
C THR A 46 2.71 -2.91 -16.93
N GLY A 47 3.29 -2.58 -15.78
CA GLY A 47 4.01 -3.50 -14.92
C GLY A 47 4.48 -2.84 -13.63
N ALA A 48 4.41 -3.56 -12.51
CA ALA A 48 5.00 -3.14 -11.24
C ALA A 48 5.48 -4.36 -10.44
N GLN A 49 6.59 -4.18 -9.73
CA GLN A 49 7.05 -5.12 -8.70
C GLN A 49 6.33 -4.80 -7.39
N VAL A 50 5.61 -5.78 -6.83
CA VAL A 50 4.93 -5.62 -5.54
C VAL A 50 5.86 -6.12 -4.43
N VAL A 51 6.15 -5.27 -3.45
CA VAL A 51 6.91 -5.65 -2.24
C VAL A 51 5.96 -5.56 -1.05
N ARG A 52 5.78 -6.67 -0.33
CA ARG A 52 4.95 -6.74 0.88
C ARG A 52 5.84 -7.06 2.07
N ASP A 53 5.85 -6.20 3.07
CA ASP A 53 6.66 -6.38 4.28
C ASP A 53 8.15 -6.68 3.98
N GLY A 54 8.68 -6.05 2.93
CA GLY A 54 10.05 -6.26 2.45
C GLY A 54 10.24 -7.45 1.50
N ALA A 55 9.26 -8.34 1.37
CA ALA A 55 9.32 -9.49 0.47
C ALA A 55 8.82 -9.12 -0.94
N PRO A 56 9.67 -9.17 -1.99
CA PRO A 56 9.23 -8.99 -3.36
C PRO A 56 8.36 -10.16 -3.81
N GLY A 57 7.29 -9.87 -4.55
CA GLY A 57 6.49 -10.87 -5.23
C GLY A 57 7.28 -11.60 -6.33
N PRO A 58 6.83 -12.79 -6.75
CA PRO A 58 7.59 -13.64 -7.67
C PRO A 58 7.68 -13.10 -9.10
N ARG A 59 6.78 -12.18 -9.49
CA ARG A 59 6.75 -11.60 -10.84
C ARG A 59 6.12 -10.21 -10.83
N PRO A 60 6.45 -9.36 -11.83
CA PRO A 60 5.72 -8.13 -12.08
C PRO A 60 4.24 -8.38 -12.33
N VAL A 61 3.41 -7.42 -11.91
CA VAL A 61 1.95 -7.46 -12.08
C VAL A 61 1.44 -6.21 -12.78
N ARG A 62 0.40 -6.37 -13.60
CA ARG A 62 -0.32 -5.26 -14.24
C ARG A 62 -1.42 -4.68 -13.34
N ARG A 63 -1.91 -5.49 -12.40
CA ARG A 63 -2.95 -5.10 -11.46
C ARG A 63 -2.62 -5.61 -10.07
N SER A 64 -2.78 -4.76 -9.07
CA SER A 64 -2.73 -5.17 -7.68
C SER A 64 -3.82 -4.47 -6.88
N THR A 65 -4.25 -5.11 -5.80
CA THR A 65 -5.18 -4.50 -4.85
C THR A 65 -4.78 -4.90 -3.44
N PHE A 66 -4.69 -3.91 -2.57
CA PHE A 66 -4.51 -4.09 -1.14
C PHE A 66 -5.80 -3.71 -0.44
N TYR A 67 -6.32 -4.59 0.39
CA TYR A 67 -7.46 -4.30 1.25
C TYR A 67 -6.97 -4.06 2.67
N ARG A 68 -7.73 -3.28 3.44
CA ARG A 68 -7.52 -3.24 4.89
C ARG A 68 -7.66 -4.66 5.45
N HIS A 69 -6.82 -5.00 6.41
CA HIS A 69 -7.07 -6.20 7.20
C HIS A 69 -8.23 -5.93 8.17
N THR A 70 -9.23 -6.81 8.20
CA THR A 70 -10.42 -6.67 9.08
C THR A 70 -10.31 -7.46 10.37
N GLN A 71 -9.33 -8.34 10.52
CA GLN A 71 -9.16 -9.17 11.71
C GLN A 71 -8.06 -8.57 12.59
N GLY A 72 -8.31 -8.51 13.90
CA GLY A 72 -7.28 -8.19 14.88
C GLY A 72 -6.28 -9.33 14.99
N TRP A 73 -5.03 -9.00 15.30
CA TRP A 73 -4.00 -10.02 15.56
C TRP A 73 -4.33 -10.76 16.86
N LEU A 74 -4.22 -12.09 16.83
CA LEU A 74 -4.29 -12.89 18.05
C LEU A 74 -3.05 -12.61 18.90
N ARG A 75 -3.23 -12.03 20.10
CA ARG A 75 -2.14 -11.93 21.07
C ARG A 75 -1.86 -13.33 21.62
N VAL A 76 -0.70 -13.89 21.30
CA VAL A 76 -0.24 -15.18 21.84
C VAL A 76 0.76 -14.90 22.96
N GLY A 77 0.42 -15.26 24.19
CA GLY A 77 1.27 -15.16 25.37
C GLY A 77 0.51 -15.61 26.63
N ARG A 78 1.18 -16.28 27.58
CA ARG A 78 0.55 -16.59 28.88
C ARG A 78 0.47 -15.32 29.74
N ARG A 79 -0.61 -15.26 30.53
CA ARG A 79 -0.93 -14.18 31.47
C ARG A 79 0.18 -13.97 32.48
#